data_AF-A0A091US89-F1
#
_entry.id   AF-A0A091US89-F1
#
_cell.length_a   1.000
_cell.length_b   1.000
_cell.length_c   1.000
_cell.angle_alpha   90.00
_cell.angle_beta   90.00
_cell.angle_gamma   90.00
#
_symmetry.space_group_name_H-M   'P 1'
#
loop_
_entity.id
_entity.type
_entity.pdbx_description
1 polymer ?
#
loop_
_entity_poly.entity_id
_entity_poly.type
_entity_poly.pdbx_seq_one_letter_code
_entity_poly.pdbx_strand_id
1 'polypeptide(L)'
;PHLNSTYNDNTLQSLSCDMGTETRDVTTGDDNLDALLVTHLKLCKGLLEKLRSPNVAQVVQESILEAVSEQTRVLGDVLDTSVEEIIQKTKKKKHYLKIWSDLAEPGTILFASVERFRHALKYTLTLKVKEKYPGQLEAVLQRLLEQIITCDGLLPSLCLQTEPVTLFQFYSYLEKHHITSLEKHLGRLAKEVMLIEELQCPGRLKTLKKLKGKRLNKLQPLPQTLRLLGILQLDDNHRVSKAATSCLSRAAGNRNFREKALFFYTDVLADSDARLQQAACLALKNLRGVESIEQVARLCQSGTEEVRNAARDTTLSFGEKGRQAFEKMDRI
;
A
#
# COMPACT_ATOMS: atom_id res chain seq x y z
N PRO A 1 35.85 -84.98 5.26
CA PRO A 1 36.74 -83.91 5.78
C PRO A 1 35.96 -82.58 5.80
N HIS A 2 35.16 -82.37 6.84
CA HIS A 2 35.54 -81.64 8.05
C HIS A 2 35.42 -80.12 7.90
N LEU A 3 34.42 -79.58 8.62
CA LEU A 3 34.37 -78.29 9.34
C LEU A 3 34.31 -77.02 8.45
N ASN A 4 33.50 -75.99 8.66
CA ASN A 4 32.48 -75.57 9.64
C ASN A 4 31.74 -74.40 8.94
N SER A 5 30.41 -74.37 8.83
CA SER A 5 29.45 -73.98 9.86
C SER A 5 29.66 -72.57 10.42
N THR A 6 28.85 -71.62 9.95
CA THR A 6 27.93 -70.73 10.73
C THR A 6 27.23 -69.80 9.72
N TYR A 7 25.99 -70.08 9.30
CA TYR A 7 24.74 -69.62 9.92
C TYR A 7 24.75 -68.13 10.32
N ASN A 8 24.04 -67.29 9.55
CA ASN A 8 22.78 -66.70 10.01
C ASN A 8 22.06 -65.97 8.86
N ASP A 9 21.00 -66.60 8.37
CA ASP A 9 19.84 -65.94 7.77
C ASP A 9 19.22 -65.03 8.83
N ASN A 10 19.47 -63.72 8.75
CA ASN A 10 18.71 -62.68 9.46
C ASN A 10 19.12 -61.28 8.97
N THR A 11 18.88 -60.95 7.71
CA THR A 11 18.97 -59.55 7.25
C THR A 11 18.02 -59.26 6.08
N LEU A 12 16.72 -59.53 6.26
CA LEU A 12 15.66 -59.02 5.36
C LEU A 12 14.49 -58.45 6.17
N GLN A 13 14.79 -57.65 7.19
CA GLN A 13 13.76 -56.97 7.97
C GLN A 13 14.29 -55.70 8.64
N SER A 14 14.72 -54.71 7.86
CA SER A 14 14.77 -53.32 8.30
C SER A 14 15.09 -52.41 7.12
N LEU A 15 14.10 -52.01 6.34
CA LEU A 15 14.16 -50.83 5.46
C LEU A 15 12.75 -50.40 5.00
N SER A 16 11.71 -50.63 5.82
CA SER A 16 10.54 -49.75 5.76
C SER A 16 10.86 -48.55 6.66
N CYS A 17 11.52 -47.54 6.09
CA CYS A 17 11.38 -46.22 6.67
C CYS A 17 9.90 -45.87 6.54
N ASP A 18 9.21 -45.84 7.67
CA ASP A 18 7.92 -45.18 7.82
C ASP A 18 8.01 -43.83 7.11
N MET A 19 7.41 -43.74 5.92
CA MET A 19 6.97 -42.48 5.36
C MET A 19 5.67 -42.08 6.08
N GLY A 20 5.74 -42.04 7.41
CA GLY A 20 4.88 -41.17 8.19
C GLY A 20 5.26 -39.77 7.76
N THR A 21 4.48 -39.18 6.86
CA THR A 21 4.47 -37.74 6.67
C THR A 21 3.93 -37.11 7.94
N GLU A 22 4.69 -37.17 9.03
CA GLU A 22 4.64 -36.14 10.05
C GLU A 22 5.17 -34.89 9.35
N THR A 23 4.28 -34.12 8.75
CA THR A 23 4.56 -32.73 8.40
C THR A 23 4.84 -32.03 9.72
N ARG A 24 6.11 -32.08 10.15
CA ARG A 24 6.59 -31.34 11.32
C ARG A 24 6.30 -29.88 11.02
N ASP A 25 5.40 -29.26 11.80
CA ASP A 25 5.06 -27.86 11.61
C ASP A 25 6.35 -27.03 11.69
N VAL A 26 6.59 -26.22 10.67
CA VAL A 26 7.76 -25.34 10.62
C VAL A 26 7.52 -24.20 11.61
N THR A 27 8.17 -24.25 12.76
CA THR A 27 8.04 -23.30 13.86
C THR A 27 9.42 -22.86 14.37
N THR A 28 9.51 -21.62 14.86
CA THR A 28 10.68 -21.11 15.60
C THR A 28 10.71 -21.61 17.05
N GLY A 29 9.62 -22.21 17.54
CA GLY A 29 9.42 -22.56 18.95
C GLY A 29 8.93 -21.39 19.82
N ASP A 30 8.68 -20.22 19.22
CA ASP A 30 8.05 -19.06 19.88
C ASP A 30 6.88 -18.56 19.02
N ASP A 31 5.66 -18.64 19.58
CA ASP A 31 4.43 -18.27 18.88
C ASP A 31 4.42 -16.80 18.40
N ASN A 32 5.10 -15.90 19.13
CA ASN A 32 5.15 -14.49 18.75
C ASN A 32 6.07 -14.26 17.55
N LEU A 33 7.20 -14.98 17.50
CA LEU A 33 8.11 -14.96 16.36
C LEU A 33 7.45 -15.60 15.13
N ASP A 34 6.73 -16.71 15.31
CA ASP A 34 6.00 -17.36 14.23
C ASP A 34 4.93 -16.44 13.64
N ALA A 35 4.13 -15.78 14.50
CA ALA A 35 3.11 -14.82 14.05
C ALA A 35 3.73 -13.64 13.29
N LEU A 36 4.86 -13.11 13.77
CA LEU A 36 5.62 -12.06 13.10
C LEU A 36 6.10 -12.52 11.72
N LEU A 37 6.76 -13.68 11.64
CA LEU A 37 7.29 -14.24 10.40
C LEU A 37 6.17 -14.49 9.38
N VAL A 38 5.08 -15.11 9.80
CA VAL A 38 3.90 -15.35 8.96
C VAL A 38 3.36 -14.04 8.38
N THR A 39 3.26 -12.99 9.21
CA THR A 39 2.80 -11.67 8.76
C THR A 39 3.71 -11.10 7.67
N HIS A 40 5.02 -11.13 7.88
CA HIS A 40 5.99 -10.60 6.90
C HIS A 40 6.09 -11.47 5.63
N LEU A 41 5.96 -12.79 5.73
CA LEU A 41 5.92 -13.70 4.59
C LEU A 41 4.67 -13.47 3.73
N LYS A 42 3.51 -13.21 4.35
CA LYS A 42 2.28 -12.81 3.62
C LYS A 42 2.48 -11.49 2.85
N LEU A 43 3.18 -10.52 3.44
CA LEU A 43 3.54 -9.27 2.73
C LEU A 43 4.46 -9.55 1.54
N CYS A 44 5.52 -10.34 1.72
CA CYS A 44 6.40 -10.76 0.63
C CYS A 44 5.62 -11.41 -0.51
N LYS A 45 4.73 -12.36 -0.17
CA LYS A 45 3.88 -13.04 -1.15
C LYS A 45 3.03 -12.04 -1.93
N GLY A 46 2.31 -11.13 -1.24
CA GLY A 46 1.47 -10.14 -1.90
C GLY A 46 2.26 -9.18 -2.79
N LEU A 47 3.46 -8.75 -2.36
CA LEU A 47 4.33 -7.88 -3.15
C LEU A 47 4.83 -8.59 -4.42
N LEU A 48 5.29 -9.84 -4.30
CA LEU A 48 5.76 -10.64 -5.42
C LEU A 48 4.62 -10.98 -6.40
N GLU A 49 3.43 -11.27 -5.88
CA GLU A 49 2.22 -11.44 -6.70
C GLU A 49 1.90 -10.18 -7.48
N LYS A 50 1.94 -9.00 -6.84
CA LYS A 50 1.74 -7.72 -7.54
C LYS A 50 2.82 -7.47 -8.58
N LEU A 51 4.09 -7.80 -8.31
CA LEU A 51 5.19 -7.63 -9.26
C LEU A 51 4.97 -8.48 -10.53
N ARG A 52 4.37 -9.66 -10.37
CA ARG A 52 4.05 -10.58 -11.48
C ARG A 52 2.84 -10.15 -12.29
N SER A 53 2.04 -9.19 -11.81
CA SER A 53 0.88 -8.70 -12.55
C SER A 53 1.30 -8.13 -13.91
N PRO A 54 0.51 -8.34 -14.96
CA PRO A 54 0.82 -7.81 -16.28
C PRO A 54 0.79 -6.28 -16.25
N ASN A 55 1.62 -5.65 -17.09
CA ASN A 55 1.61 -4.20 -17.33
C ASN A 55 1.88 -3.30 -16.12
N VAL A 56 2.44 -3.82 -15.03
CA VAL A 56 2.89 -3.01 -13.89
C VAL A 56 3.94 -2.01 -14.37
N ALA A 57 3.72 -0.73 -14.07
CA ALA A 57 4.61 0.35 -14.48
C ALA A 57 5.97 0.26 -13.79
N GLN A 58 7.05 0.68 -14.46
CA GLN A 58 8.41 0.62 -13.89
C GLN A 58 8.50 1.30 -12.51
N VAL A 59 7.91 2.50 -12.35
CA VAL A 59 7.90 3.21 -11.06
C VAL A 59 7.22 2.42 -9.93
N VAL A 60 6.22 1.62 -10.27
CA VAL A 60 5.53 0.73 -9.33
C VAL A 60 6.37 -0.51 -9.05
N GLN A 61 7.02 -1.08 -10.07
CA GLN A 61 7.96 -2.20 -9.90
C GLN A 61 9.11 -1.82 -8.96
N GLU A 62 9.70 -0.64 -9.15
CA GLU A 62 10.77 -0.10 -8.29
C GLU A 62 10.30 0.02 -6.83
N SER A 63 9.09 0.55 -6.61
CA SER A 63 8.50 0.67 -5.27
C SER A 63 8.19 -0.69 -4.63
N ILE A 64 7.77 -1.68 -5.44
CA ILE A 64 7.54 -3.05 -4.96
C ILE A 64 8.86 -3.70 -4.57
N LEU A 65 9.91 -3.56 -5.40
CA LEU A 65 11.24 -4.12 -5.13
C LEU A 65 11.87 -3.49 -3.89
N GLU A 66 11.71 -2.18 -3.68
CA GLU A 66 12.11 -1.51 -2.44
C GLU A 66 11.39 -2.11 -1.22
N ALA A 67 10.06 -2.29 -1.32
CA ALA A 67 9.28 -2.90 -0.25
C ALA A 67 9.71 -4.36 0.04
N VAL A 68 9.99 -5.16 -1.01
CA VAL A 68 10.50 -6.54 -0.87
C VAL A 68 11.89 -6.54 -0.22
N SER A 69 12.79 -5.64 -0.64
CA SER A 69 14.11 -5.50 -0.03
C SER A 69 14.02 -5.19 1.46
N GLU A 70 13.09 -4.33 1.86
CA GLU A 70 12.83 -4.04 3.27
C GLU A 70 12.31 -5.28 4.01
N GLN A 71 11.41 -6.08 3.41
CA GLN A 71 10.95 -7.32 4.02
C GLN A 71 12.08 -8.34 4.18
N THR A 72 12.96 -8.48 3.18
CA THR A 72 14.14 -9.36 3.26
C THR A 72 15.04 -8.97 4.42
N ARG A 73 15.25 -7.66 4.65
CA ARG A 73 16.01 -7.19 5.81
C ARG A 73 15.34 -7.56 7.13
N VAL A 74 14.01 -7.35 7.24
CA VAL A 74 13.26 -7.72 8.45
C VAL A 74 13.35 -9.22 8.71
N LEU A 75 13.13 -10.06 7.70
CA LEU A 75 13.20 -11.51 7.84
C LEU A 75 14.62 -11.97 8.23
N GLY A 76 15.67 -11.40 7.63
CA GLY A 76 17.05 -11.67 8.02
C GLY A 76 17.32 -11.26 9.47
N ASP A 77 16.92 -10.04 9.86
CA ASP A 77 17.03 -9.57 11.24
C ASP A 77 16.31 -10.51 12.21
N VAL A 78 15.14 -11.05 11.88
CA VAL A 78 14.38 -11.93 12.78
C VAL A 78 15.00 -13.33 12.88
N LEU A 79 15.54 -13.87 11.79
CA LEU A 79 16.14 -15.21 11.77
C LEU A 79 17.52 -15.25 12.42
N ASP A 80 18.29 -14.17 12.32
CA ASP A 80 19.68 -14.10 12.81
C ASP A 80 19.82 -13.54 14.24
N THR A 81 18.74 -13.02 14.83
CA THR A 81 18.78 -12.20 16.05
C THR A 81 17.78 -12.71 17.09
N SER A 82 18.14 -12.73 18.39
CA SER A 82 17.20 -13.09 19.46
C SER A 82 16.16 -11.99 19.72
N VAL A 83 15.04 -12.31 20.39
CA VAL A 83 14.02 -11.31 20.78
C VAL A 83 14.63 -10.21 21.64
N GLU A 84 15.55 -10.54 22.55
CA GLU A 84 16.27 -9.60 23.40
C GLU A 84 17.10 -8.61 22.58
N GLU A 85 17.77 -9.09 21.54
CA GLU A 85 18.57 -8.26 20.65
C GLU A 85 17.69 -7.37 19.76
N ILE A 86 16.53 -7.86 19.28
CA ILE A 86 15.50 -7.04 18.62
C ILE A 86 15.03 -5.94 19.57
N ILE A 87 14.76 -6.25 20.84
CA ILE A 87 14.42 -5.26 21.87
C ILE A 87 15.54 -4.22 22.01
N GLN A 88 16.81 -4.63 22.04
CA GLN A 88 17.93 -3.70 22.16
C GLN A 88 18.08 -2.81 20.92
N LYS A 89 17.96 -3.36 19.70
CA LYS A 89 17.94 -2.58 18.45
C LYS A 89 16.79 -1.56 18.47
N THR A 90 15.61 -1.97 18.96
CA THR A 90 14.42 -1.13 19.08
C THR A 90 14.61 0.01 20.08
N LYS A 91 15.29 -0.24 21.21
CA LYS A 91 15.66 0.79 22.20
C LYS A 91 16.54 1.90 21.62
N LYS A 92 17.32 1.64 20.56
CA LYS A 92 18.08 2.69 19.86
C LYS A 92 17.15 3.68 19.15
N LYS A 93 15.96 3.25 18.71
CA LYS A 93 14.91 4.09 18.13
C LYS A 93 13.97 4.67 19.21
N LYS A 94 14.56 5.34 20.22
CA LYS A 94 13.85 5.82 21.45
C LYS A 94 12.54 6.57 21.19
N HIS A 95 12.49 7.41 20.14
CA HIS A 95 11.30 8.18 19.81
C HIS A 95 10.12 7.29 19.39
N TYR A 96 10.38 6.28 18.55
CA TYR A 96 9.35 5.37 18.06
C TYR A 96 8.96 4.33 19.10
N LEU A 97 9.92 3.88 19.93
CA LEU A 97 9.65 2.91 20.99
C LEU A 97 8.65 3.45 22.01
N LYS A 98 8.75 4.73 22.38
CA LYS A 98 7.78 5.36 23.29
C LYS A 98 6.36 5.33 22.73
N ILE A 99 6.21 5.48 21.41
CA ILE A 99 4.90 5.42 20.77
C ILE A 99 4.43 3.97 20.71
N TRP A 100 5.31 3.05 20.33
CA TRP A 100 4.99 1.65 20.14
C TRP A 100 4.64 0.92 21.45
N SER A 101 5.30 1.24 22.57
CA SER A 101 5.02 0.58 23.86
C SER A 101 3.57 0.71 24.30
N ASP A 102 2.89 1.79 23.91
CA ASP A 102 1.47 2.01 24.22
C ASP A 102 0.55 1.21 23.29
N LEU A 103 1.05 0.86 22.09
CA LEU A 103 0.30 0.18 21.02
C LEU A 103 0.46 -1.34 21.06
N ALA A 104 1.61 -1.84 21.47
CA ALA A 104 1.96 -3.26 21.47
C ALA A 104 0.99 -4.10 22.33
N GLU A 105 0.89 -5.38 21.98
CA GLU A 105 0.09 -6.36 22.73
C GLU A 105 0.71 -6.61 24.12
N PRO A 106 -0.08 -6.78 25.19
CA PRO A 106 0.46 -7.19 26.47
C PRO A 106 1.20 -8.53 26.35
N GLY A 107 2.47 -8.56 26.75
CA GLY A 107 3.29 -9.77 26.70
C GLY A 107 4.21 -9.90 25.49
N THR A 108 4.09 -9.03 24.47
CA THR A 108 5.03 -9.01 23.33
C THR A 108 5.26 -7.60 22.81
N ILE A 109 6.48 -7.30 22.37
CA ILE A 109 6.81 -6.04 21.71
C ILE A 109 6.78 -6.15 20.18
N LEU A 110 6.52 -7.33 19.63
CA LEU A 110 6.72 -7.62 18.22
C LEU A 110 5.55 -7.18 17.35
N PHE A 111 4.33 -7.19 17.90
CA PHE A 111 3.12 -6.84 17.18
C PHE A 111 2.02 -6.29 18.09
N ALA A 112 0.98 -5.78 17.45
CA ALA A 112 -0.28 -5.35 18.07
C ALA A 112 -1.44 -5.85 17.23
N SER A 113 -2.49 -6.39 17.86
CA SER A 113 -3.76 -6.62 17.17
C SER A 113 -4.34 -5.31 16.62
N VAL A 114 -5.16 -5.41 15.56
CA VAL A 114 -5.79 -4.24 14.93
C VAL A 114 -6.69 -3.50 15.93
N GLU A 115 -7.42 -4.25 16.75
CA GLU A 115 -8.30 -3.76 17.80
C GLU A 115 -7.50 -3.01 18.86
N ARG A 116 -6.40 -3.59 19.33
CA ARG A 116 -5.50 -2.97 20.30
C ARG A 116 -4.89 -1.69 19.75
N PHE A 117 -4.35 -1.74 18.53
CA PHE A 117 -3.75 -0.59 17.86
C PHE A 117 -4.73 0.59 17.77
N ARG A 118 -5.98 0.32 17.35
CA ARG A 118 -7.03 1.34 17.31
C ARG A 118 -7.39 1.85 18.70
N HIS A 119 -7.61 0.96 19.65
CA HIS A 119 -8.02 1.33 21.00
C HIS A 119 -6.97 2.21 21.69
N ALA A 120 -5.71 1.81 21.62
CA ALA A 120 -4.60 2.55 22.20
C ALA A 120 -4.44 3.94 21.56
N LEU A 121 -4.48 4.03 20.23
CA LEU A 121 -4.44 5.33 19.55
C LEU A 121 -5.66 6.19 19.85
N LYS A 122 -6.84 5.59 19.93
CA LYS A 122 -8.06 6.32 20.32
C LYS A 122 -7.84 6.98 21.66
N TYR A 123 -7.37 6.26 22.68
CA TYR A 123 -7.12 6.85 24.00
C TYR A 123 -6.09 7.99 23.94
N THR A 124 -4.95 7.76 23.29
CA THR A 124 -3.85 8.73 23.17
C THR A 124 -4.25 10.00 22.42
N LEU A 125 -5.25 9.93 21.53
CA LEU A 125 -5.58 11.01 20.58
C LEU A 125 -6.98 11.58 20.77
N THR A 126 -7.79 10.99 21.67
CA THR A 126 -9.17 11.41 21.95
C THR A 126 -9.26 12.86 22.43
N LEU A 127 -8.29 13.35 23.20
CA LEU A 127 -8.37 14.73 23.71
C LEU A 127 -8.13 15.80 22.63
N LYS A 128 -7.35 15.52 21.57
CA LYS A 128 -6.94 16.57 20.62
C LYS A 128 -7.50 16.43 19.21
N VAL A 129 -7.79 15.21 18.75
CA VAL A 129 -8.39 14.97 17.42
C VAL A 129 -9.90 15.06 17.49
N LYS A 130 -10.52 14.52 18.55
CA LYS A 130 -11.99 14.55 18.75
C LYS A 130 -12.52 15.98 18.89
N GLU A 131 -11.79 16.85 19.58
CA GLU A 131 -12.14 18.28 19.72
C GLU A 131 -12.24 18.98 18.36
N LYS A 132 -11.41 18.57 17.39
CA LYS A 132 -11.31 19.23 16.08
C LYS A 132 -12.14 18.56 14.99
N TYR A 133 -12.33 17.25 15.07
CA TYR A 133 -13.03 16.43 14.07
C TYR A 133 -13.86 15.33 14.76
N PRO A 134 -14.99 15.69 15.40
CA PRO A 134 -15.86 14.71 16.05
C PRO A 134 -16.54 13.83 14.99
N GLY A 135 -16.30 12.52 15.04
CA GLY A 135 -16.91 11.52 14.14
C GLY A 135 -15.95 10.86 13.16
N GLN A 136 -14.82 11.49 12.83
CA GLN A 136 -13.87 10.96 11.84
C GLN A 136 -12.75 10.11 12.43
N LEU A 137 -12.63 10.04 13.77
CA LEU A 137 -11.50 9.38 14.42
C LEU A 137 -11.35 7.91 13.98
N GLU A 138 -12.44 7.15 13.93
CA GLU A 138 -12.40 5.74 13.51
C GLU A 138 -11.94 5.60 12.06
N ALA A 139 -12.47 6.44 11.16
CA ALA A 139 -12.06 6.46 9.76
C ALA A 139 -10.59 6.89 9.57
N VAL A 140 -10.10 7.79 10.43
CA VAL A 140 -8.68 8.19 10.43
C VAL A 140 -7.78 7.06 10.89
N LEU A 141 -8.14 6.37 11.97
CA LEU A 141 -7.36 5.21 12.46
C LEU A 141 -7.37 4.07 11.45
N GLN A 142 -8.52 3.81 10.82
CA GLN A 142 -8.66 2.88 9.70
C GLN A 142 -7.68 3.23 8.56
N ARG A 143 -7.64 4.50 8.14
CA ARG A 143 -6.75 4.94 7.04
C ARG A 143 -5.27 4.92 7.40
N LEU A 144 -4.92 5.11 8.66
CA LEU A 144 -3.54 4.97 9.13
C LEU A 144 -3.13 3.50 9.07
N LEU A 145 -3.96 2.62 9.62
CA LEU A 145 -3.73 1.19 9.63
C LEU A 145 -3.56 0.65 8.21
N GLU A 146 -4.48 1.00 7.30
CA GLU A 146 -4.41 0.63 5.90
C GLU A 146 -3.06 0.99 5.28
N GLN A 147 -2.56 2.21 5.48
CA GLN A 147 -1.26 2.62 4.92
C GLN A 147 -0.09 1.82 5.49
N ILE A 148 -0.12 1.49 6.78
CA ILE A 148 0.94 0.71 7.43
C ILE A 148 0.95 -0.72 6.88
N ILE A 149 -0.20 -1.39 6.87
CA ILE A 149 -0.29 -2.81 6.52
C ILE A 149 -0.16 -3.05 5.01
N THR A 150 -0.58 -2.10 4.18
CA THR A 150 -0.57 -2.25 2.71
C THR A 150 0.63 -1.65 2.00
N CYS A 151 1.65 -1.22 2.76
CA CYS A 151 2.81 -0.50 2.23
C CYS A 151 2.39 0.73 1.38
N ASP A 152 1.62 1.64 1.97
CA ASP A 152 1.07 2.85 1.32
C ASP A 152 0.08 2.59 0.18
N GLY A 153 -0.66 1.50 0.24
CA GLY A 153 -1.62 1.12 -0.80
C GLY A 153 -1.00 0.39 -1.98
N LEU A 154 0.26 -0.06 -1.86
CA LEU A 154 0.83 -1.00 -2.82
C LEU A 154 0.01 -2.30 -2.85
N LEU A 155 -0.45 -2.79 -1.69
CA LEU A 155 -1.26 -4.00 -1.60
C LEU A 155 -2.75 -3.70 -1.40
N PRO A 156 -3.65 -4.56 -1.89
CA PRO A 156 -5.08 -4.45 -1.57
C PRO A 156 -5.34 -4.62 -0.07
N SER A 157 -6.20 -3.77 0.47
CA SER A 157 -6.49 -3.73 1.90
C SER A 157 -7.26 -4.94 2.44
N LEU A 158 -8.13 -5.56 1.63
CA LEU A 158 -9.03 -6.64 2.07
C LEU A 158 -8.31 -7.90 2.57
N CYS A 159 -7.04 -8.11 2.19
CA CYS A 159 -6.28 -9.29 2.57
C CYS A 159 -5.67 -9.19 3.99
N LEU A 160 -5.63 -7.99 4.59
CA LEU A 160 -4.78 -7.71 5.75
C LEU A 160 -5.51 -7.09 6.95
N GLN A 161 -6.82 -6.90 6.89
CA GLN A 161 -7.59 -6.21 7.94
C GLN A 161 -7.62 -6.95 9.29
N THR A 162 -7.35 -8.26 9.29
CA THR A 162 -7.29 -9.10 10.49
C THR A 162 -5.87 -9.42 10.93
N GLU A 163 -4.87 -9.09 10.09
CA GLU A 163 -3.47 -9.36 10.41
C GLU A 163 -2.97 -8.36 11.46
N PRO A 164 -2.12 -8.80 12.40
CA PRO A 164 -1.55 -7.90 13.39
C PRO A 164 -0.62 -6.89 12.71
N VAL A 165 -0.51 -5.70 13.30
CA VAL A 165 0.51 -4.72 12.90
C VAL A 165 1.81 -5.10 13.58
N THR A 166 2.87 -5.29 12.81
CA THR A 166 4.19 -5.55 13.40
C THR A 166 4.92 -4.26 13.73
N LEU A 167 5.83 -4.35 14.71
CA LEU A 167 6.77 -3.29 15.05
C LEU A 167 7.53 -2.77 13.82
N PHE A 168 7.96 -3.69 12.95
CA PHE A 168 8.70 -3.35 11.75
C PHE A 168 7.84 -2.59 10.74
N GLN A 169 6.61 -3.05 10.46
CA GLN A 169 5.68 -2.30 9.58
C GLN A 169 5.44 -0.88 10.10
N PHE A 170 5.23 -0.74 11.41
CA PHE A 170 5.01 0.57 12.03
C PHE A 170 6.23 1.48 11.90
N TYR A 171 7.43 0.98 12.19
CA TYR A 171 8.65 1.79 12.10
C TYR A 171 9.01 2.15 10.67
N SER A 172 8.94 1.21 9.74
CA SER A 172 9.22 1.48 8.33
C SER A 172 8.25 2.53 7.79
N TYR A 173 6.97 2.51 8.20
CA TYR A 173 6.01 3.56 7.85
C TYR A 173 6.40 4.94 8.40
N LEU A 174 6.73 5.03 9.70
CA LEU A 174 7.13 6.31 10.31
C LEU A 174 8.41 6.88 9.67
N GLU A 175 9.40 6.03 9.41
CA GLU A 175 10.67 6.42 8.80
C GLU A 175 10.48 6.91 7.36
N LYS A 176 9.75 6.14 6.54
CA LYS A 176 9.45 6.47 5.14
C LYS A 176 8.73 7.81 4.98
N HIS A 177 7.80 8.12 5.88
CA HIS A 177 7.04 9.38 5.85
C HIS A 177 7.63 10.49 6.72
N HIS A 178 8.81 10.26 7.30
CA HIS A 178 9.49 11.19 8.21
C HIS A 178 8.58 11.72 9.34
N ILE A 179 7.80 10.82 9.94
CA ILE A 179 6.81 11.15 10.96
C ILE A 179 7.48 11.27 12.33
N THR A 180 7.63 12.51 12.79
CA THR A 180 8.15 12.85 14.14
C THR A 180 7.06 13.19 15.16
N SER A 181 5.80 13.27 14.70
CA SER A 181 4.65 13.54 15.56
C SER A 181 3.42 12.87 14.98
N LEU A 182 3.00 11.79 15.64
CA LEU A 182 1.81 11.04 15.24
C LEU A 182 0.54 11.91 15.32
N GLU A 183 0.46 12.81 16.31
CA GLU A 183 -0.61 13.79 16.43
C GLU A 183 -0.75 14.68 15.19
N LYS A 184 0.36 15.30 14.74
CA LYS A 184 0.36 16.15 13.54
C LYS A 184 0.01 15.34 12.29
N HIS A 185 0.50 14.11 12.22
CA HIS A 185 0.22 13.21 11.10
C HIS A 185 -1.27 12.87 11.00
N LEU A 186 -1.88 12.45 12.11
CA LEU A 186 -3.30 12.15 12.20
C LEU A 186 -4.17 13.38 11.94
N GLY A 187 -3.73 14.57 12.39
CA GLY A 187 -4.42 15.82 12.07
C GLY A 187 -4.38 16.20 10.59
N ARG A 188 -3.40 15.72 9.81
CA ARG A 188 -3.40 15.79 8.33
C ARG A 188 -4.34 14.75 7.75
N LEU A 189 -4.26 13.52 8.24
CA LEU A 189 -5.09 12.40 7.80
C LEU A 189 -6.60 12.67 8.00
N ALA A 190 -6.97 13.29 9.12
CA ALA A 190 -8.34 13.72 9.39
C ALA A 190 -8.89 14.70 8.35
N LYS A 191 -8.04 15.57 7.80
CA LYS A 191 -8.46 16.50 6.74
C LYS A 191 -8.71 15.77 5.42
N GLU A 192 -7.93 14.73 5.13
CA GLU A 192 -8.15 13.87 3.95
C GLU A 192 -9.45 13.07 4.10
N VAL A 193 -9.68 12.47 5.27
CA VAL A 193 -10.92 11.73 5.57
C VAL A 193 -12.15 12.64 5.44
N MET A 194 -12.11 13.83 6.05
CA MET A 194 -13.16 14.85 5.89
C MET A 194 -13.38 15.23 4.43
N LEU A 195 -12.30 15.40 3.66
CA LEU A 195 -12.40 15.75 2.25
C LEU A 195 -13.10 14.63 1.44
N ILE A 196 -12.79 13.37 1.73
CA ILE A 196 -13.44 12.22 1.08
C ILE A 196 -14.95 12.23 1.38
N GLU A 197 -15.34 12.41 2.64
CA GLU A 197 -16.76 12.49 3.04
C GLU A 197 -17.48 13.65 2.32
N GLU A 198 -16.87 14.85 2.32
CA GLU A 198 -17.44 16.04 1.69
C GLU A 198 -17.61 15.88 0.17
N LEU A 199 -16.69 15.16 -0.50
CA LEU A 199 -16.72 14.92 -1.94
C LEU A 199 -17.73 13.85 -2.35
N GLN A 200 -18.17 12.99 -1.44
CA GLN A 200 -19.23 12.00 -1.68
C GLN A 200 -20.63 12.60 -1.52
N CYS A 201 -20.76 13.68 -0.73
CA CYS A 201 -22.03 14.35 -0.49
C CYS A 201 -22.52 15.19 -1.70
N PRO A 202 -23.82 15.55 -1.78
CA PRO A 202 -24.34 16.47 -2.80
C PRO A 202 -23.62 17.84 -2.85
N GLY A 203 -22.99 18.25 -1.75
CA GLY A 203 -22.18 19.47 -1.64
C GLY A 203 -20.84 19.45 -2.38
N ARG A 204 -20.45 18.32 -3.01
CA ARG A 204 -19.14 18.09 -3.64
C ARG A 204 -18.66 19.18 -4.59
N LEU A 205 -19.56 19.80 -5.36
CA LEU A 205 -19.21 20.92 -6.24
C LEU A 205 -18.61 22.10 -5.47
N LYS A 206 -19.19 22.45 -4.31
CA LYS A 206 -18.68 23.55 -3.47
C LYS A 206 -17.33 23.16 -2.87
N THR A 207 -17.17 21.91 -2.45
CA THR A 207 -15.91 21.38 -1.91
C THR A 207 -14.78 21.43 -2.94
N LEU A 208 -15.01 20.92 -4.16
CA LEU A 208 -14.04 20.99 -5.27
C LEU A 208 -13.61 22.44 -5.59
N LYS A 209 -14.56 23.38 -5.61
CA LYS A 209 -14.26 24.81 -5.84
C LYS A 209 -13.43 25.45 -4.73
N LYS A 210 -13.57 24.96 -3.49
CA LYS A 210 -12.77 25.40 -2.33
C LYS A 210 -11.39 24.73 -2.28
N LEU A 211 -11.19 23.63 -3.00
CA LEU A 211 -9.92 22.91 -3.06
C LEU A 211 -8.91 23.61 -3.96
N LYS A 212 -8.28 24.65 -3.41
CA LYS A 212 -7.28 25.49 -4.07
C LYS A 212 -6.30 26.11 -3.06
N GLY A 213 -5.17 26.62 -3.56
CA GLY A 213 -4.16 27.34 -2.77
C GLY A 213 -3.71 26.56 -1.54
N LYS A 214 -3.77 27.20 -0.36
CA LYS A 214 -3.33 26.60 0.90
C LYS A 214 -4.02 25.28 1.27
N ARG A 215 -5.27 25.04 0.84
CA ARG A 215 -5.98 23.77 1.13
C ARG A 215 -5.35 22.63 0.33
N LEU A 216 -5.25 22.82 -0.98
CA LEU A 216 -4.61 21.87 -1.89
C LEU A 216 -3.15 21.61 -1.50
N ASN A 217 -2.40 22.67 -1.16
CA ASN A 217 -0.98 22.56 -0.83
C ASN A 217 -0.66 21.82 0.47
N LYS A 218 -1.65 21.66 1.35
CA LYS A 218 -1.50 20.94 2.61
C LYS A 218 -1.99 19.49 2.53
N LEU A 219 -2.57 19.08 1.41
CA LEU A 219 -3.04 17.72 1.22
C LEU A 219 -1.85 16.76 1.12
N GLN A 220 -2.10 15.55 1.59
CA GLN A 220 -1.28 14.37 1.39
C GLN A 220 -2.25 13.34 0.85
N PRO A 221 -2.55 13.38 -0.45
CA PRO A 221 -3.74 12.74 -0.99
C PRO A 221 -3.67 11.23 -0.76
N LEU A 222 -4.72 10.69 -0.16
CA LEU A 222 -4.89 9.25 0.00
C LEU A 222 -5.28 8.61 -1.33
N PRO A 223 -5.00 7.30 -1.53
CA PRO A 223 -5.52 6.56 -2.68
C PRO A 223 -7.03 6.74 -2.89
N GLN A 224 -7.81 6.79 -1.81
CA GLN A 224 -9.26 7.03 -1.87
C GLN A 224 -9.60 8.48 -2.30
N THR A 225 -8.84 9.47 -1.84
CA THR A 225 -8.98 10.87 -2.30
C THR A 225 -8.73 10.95 -3.80
N LEU A 226 -7.67 10.30 -4.29
CA LEU A 226 -7.30 10.28 -5.71
C LEU A 226 -8.32 9.53 -6.55
N ARG A 227 -8.74 8.33 -6.13
CA ARG A 227 -9.82 7.56 -6.77
C ARG A 227 -11.07 8.43 -6.95
N LEU A 228 -11.49 9.13 -5.90
CA LEU A 228 -12.69 9.96 -5.94
C LEU A 228 -12.51 11.17 -6.86
N LEU A 229 -11.38 11.90 -6.78
CA LEU A 229 -11.10 13.01 -7.69
C LEU A 229 -11.03 12.56 -9.15
N GLY A 230 -10.47 11.38 -9.41
CA GLY A 230 -10.43 10.75 -10.72
C GLY A 230 -11.83 10.49 -11.26
N ILE A 231 -12.66 9.74 -10.53
CA ILE A 231 -14.02 9.38 -10.92
C ILE A 231 -14.93 10.59 -11.06
N LEU A 232 -14.76 11.63 -10.23
CA LEU A 232 -15.55 12.86 -10.33
C LEU A 232 -15.32 13.63 -11.64
N GLN A 233 -14.23 13.37 -12.39
CA GLN A 233 -14.06 13.91 -13.75
C GLN A 233 -15.09 13.31 -14.73
N LEU A 234 -15.66 12.15 -14.40
CA LEU A 234 -16.66 11.42 -15.18
C LEU A 234 -18.07 11.57 -14.58
N ASP A 235 -18.31 12.55 -13.70
CA ASP A 235 -19.62 12.80 -13.09
C ASP A 235 -20.60 13.36 -14.14
N ASP A 236 -21.82 12.83 -14.17
CA ASP A 236 -22.90 13.26 -15.08
C ASP A 236 -23.20 14.75 -14.97
N ASN A 237 -23.00 15.32 -13.77
CA ASN A 237 -23.06 16.76 -13.58
C ASN A 237 -21.79 17.40 -14.13
N HIS A 238 -21.88 17.93 -15.35
CA HIS A 238 -20.77 18.63 -16.02
C HIS A 238 -20.10 19.72 -15.17
N ARG A 239 -20.83 20.39 -14.26
CA ARG A 239 -20.22 21.38 -13.35
C ARG A 239 -19.29 20.73 -12.32
N VAL A 240 -19.62 19.53 -11.84
CA VAL A 240 -18.78 18.72 -10.94
C VAL A 240 -17.57 18.20 -11.70
N SER A 241 -17.78 17.59 -12.87
CA SER A 241 -16.71 17.11 -13.76
C SER A 241 -15.68 18.21 -14.03
N LYS A 242 -16.12 19.37 -14.52
CA LYS A 242 -15.24 20.52 -14.77
C LYS A 242 -14.50 21.01 -13.53
N ALA A 243 -15.13 20.97 -12.35
CA ALA A 243 -14.49 21.38 -11.10
C ALA A 243 -13.42 20.37 -10.65
N ALA A 244 -13.65 19.07 -10.85
CA ALA A 244 -12.70 18.00 -10.55
C ALA A 244 -11.48 18.07 -11.49
N THR A 245 -11.71 18.17 -12.80
CA THR A 245 -10.65 18.42 -13.81
C THR A 245 -9.81 19.63 -13.43
N SER A 246 -10.45 20.77 -13.15
CA SER A 246 -9.75 22.00 -12.75
C SER A 246 -8.96 21.84 -11.45
N CYS A 247 -9.43 21.00 -10.51
CA CYS A 247 -8.69 20.69 -9.30
C CYS A 247 -7.39 19.94 -9.62
N LEU A 248 -7.45 18.90 -10.44
CA LEU A 248 -6.28 18.12 -10.84
C LEU A 248 -5.29 18.96 -11.67
N SER A 249 -5.78 19.81 -12.58
CA SER A 249 -4.92 20.74 -13.33
C SER A 249 -4.18 21.72 -12.43
N ARG A 250 -4.83 22.23 -11.36
CA ARG A 250 -4.14 23.06 -10.35
C ARG A 250 -3.13 22.24 -9.55
N ALA A 251 -3.44 20.99 -9.26
CA ALA A 251 -2.59 20.12 -8.48
C ALA A 251 -1.30 19.72 -9.22
N ALA A 252 -1.27 19.84 -10.55
CA ALA A 252 -0.04 19.69 -11.34
C ALA A 252 1.10 20.62 -10.88
N GLY A 253 0.78 21.80 -10.34
CA GLY A 253 1.76 22.74 -9.80
C GLY A 253 2.21 22.42 -8.36
N ASN A 254 1.62 21.43 -7.70
CA ASN A 254 2.00 21.02 -6.35
C ASN A 254 2.82 19.73 -6.41
N ARG A 255 4.12 19.82 -6.14
CA ARG A 255 5.06 18.69 -6.22
C ARG A 255 4.58 17.45 -5.45
N ASN A 256 4.29 17.61 -4.14
CA ASN A 256 3.94 16.48 -3.27
C ASN A 256 2.62 15.81 -3.67
N PHE A 257 1.61 16.60 -4.06
CA PHE A 257 0.34 16.06 -4.55
C PHE A 257 0.56 15.35 -5.88
N ARG A 258 1.25 16.00 -6.83
CA ARG A 258 1.48 15.47 -8.17
C ARG A 258 2.24 14.15 -8.11
N GLU A 259 3.29 14.06 -7.31
CA GLU A 259 4.08 12.84 -7.14
C GLU A 259 3.21 11.64 -6.70
N LYS A 260 2.44 11.82 -5.62
CA LYS A 260 1.51 10.78 -5.15
C LYS A 260 0.41 10.45 -6.16
N ALA A 261 -0.12 11.47 -6.83
CA ALA A 261 -1.16 11.30 -7.83
C ALA A 261 -0.66 10.58 -9.08
N LEU A 262 0.54 10.91 -9.57
CA LEU A 262 1.18 10.21 -10.68
C LEU A 262 1.40 8.75 -10.34
N PHE A 263 1.97 8.46 -9.17
CA PHE A 263 2.18 7.09 -8.72
C PHE A 263 0.86 6.29 -8.74
N PHE A 264 -0.17 6.82 -8.07
CA PHE A 264 -1.48 6.17 -7.98
C PHE A 264 -2.14 5.98 -9.34
N TYR A 265 -2.25 7.04 -10.16
CA TYR A 265 -2.96 6.92 -11.44
C TYR A 265 -2.19 6.06 -12.43
N THR A 266 -0.85 6.00 -12.35
CA THR A 266 -0.04 5.10 -13.18
C THR A 266 -0.26 3.64 -12.80
N ASP A 267 -0.29 3.33 -11.50
CA ASP A 267 -0.60 1.98 -10.98
C ASP A 267 -1.98 1.51 -11.45
N VAL A 268 -2.97 2.40 -11.36
CA VAL A 268 -4.35 2.16 -11.78
C VAL A 268 -4.51 1.84 -13.28
N LEU A 269 -3.59 2.28 -14.15
CA LEU A 269 -3.69 1.95 -15.59
C LEU A 269 -3.59 0.44 -15.85
N ALA A 270 -2.92 -0.31 -14.96
CA ALA A 270 -2.81 -1.76 -15.03
C ALA A 270 -4.00 -2.51 -14.38
N ASP A 271 -4.94 -1.80 -13.75
CA ASP A 271 -6.14 -2.39 -13.13
C ASP A 271 -7.14 -2.88 -14.21
N SER A 272 -8.11 -3.70 -13.79
CA SER A 272 -9.21 -4.22 -14.61
C SER A 272 -10.44 -3.31 -14.66
N ASP A 273 -10.56 -2.35 -13.73
CA ASP A 273 -11.70 -1.41 -13.68
C ASP A 273 -11.59 -0.36 -14.79
N ALA A 274 -12.32 -0.58 -15.90
CA ALA A 274 -12.30 0.30 -17.06
C ALA A 274 -12.72 1.75 -16.73
N ARG A 275 -13.67 1.95 -15.81
CA ARG A 275 -14.11 3.31 -15.43
C ARG A 275 -12.99 4.03 -14.69
N LEU A 276 -12.27 3.31 -13.84
CA LEU A 276 -11.13 3.87 -13.13
C LEU A 276 -9.92 4.11 -14.05
N GLN A 277 -9.66 3.21 -15.01
CA GLN A 277 -8.63 3.41 -16.04
C GLN A 277 -8.91 4.67 -16.86
N GLN A 278 -10.15 4.86 -17.33
CA GLN A 278 -10.57 6.07 -18.05
C GLN A 278 -10.32 7.32 -17.20
N ALA A 279 -10.73 7.31 -15.93
CA ALA A 279 -10.50 8.41 -15.00
C ALA A 279 -9.01 8.69 -14.77
N ALA A 280 -8.18 7.65 -14.70
CA ALA A 280 -6.74 7.77 -14.54
C ALA A 280 -6.06 8.40 -15.77
N CYS A 281 -6.43 8.01 -16.99
CA CYS A 281 -5.95 8.67 -18.21
C CYS A 281 -6.22 10.19 -18.16
N LEU A 282 -7.48 10.57 -17.91
CA LEU A 282 -7.86 11.98 -17.80
C LEU A 282 -7.11 12.71 -16.67
N ALA A 283 -6.94 12.06 -15.52
CA ALA A 283 -6.20 12.64 -14.41
C ALA A 283 -4.73 12.88 -14.78
N LEU A 284 -4.06 11.92 -15.43
CA LEU A 284 -2.68 12.03 -15.89
C LEU A 284 -2.52 13.13 -16.94
N LYS A 285 -3.47 13.28 -17.88
CA LYS A 285 -3.54 14.44 -18.79
C LYS A 285 -3.52 15.75 -18.01
N ASN A 286 -4.42 15.89 -17.03
CA ASN A 286 -4.54 17.11 -16.23
C ASN A 286 -3.32 17.38 -15.33
N LEU A 287 -2.65 16.35 -14.85
CA LEU A 287 -1.43 16.42 -14.03
C LEU A 287 -0.16 16.64 -14.85
N ARG A 288 -0.25 16.63 -16.18
CA ARG A 288 0.88 16.63 -17.11
C ARG A 288 1.84 15.46 -16.83
N GLY A 289 1.27 14.27 -16.63
CA GLY A 289 1.99 13.05 -16.27
C GLY A 289 2.68 12.37 -17.45
N VAL A 290 3.61 13.07 -18.09
CA VAL A 290 4.38 12.54 -19.24
C VAL A 290 5.23 11.33 -18.82
N GLU A 291 5.54 11.21 -17.53
CA GLU A 291 6.25 10.08 -16.93
C GLU A 291 5.48 8.75 -17.09
N SER A 292 4.16 8.81 -17.26
CA SER A 292 3.28 7.64 -17.39
C SER A 292 2.93 7.31 -18.85
N ILE A 293 3.61 7.95 -19.81
CA ILE A 293 3.25 7.92 -21.22
C ILE A 293 3.18 6.51 -21.80
N GLU A 294 4.11 5.62 -21.42
CA GLU A 294 4.15 4.26 -21.94
C GLU A 294 2.92 3.46 -21.50
N GLN A 295 2.52 3.61 -20.24
CA GLN A 295 1.36 2.92 -19.68
C GLN A 295 0.06 3.45 -20.29
N VAL A 296 -0.04 4.77 -20.50
CA VAL A 296 -1.20 5.37 -21.18
C VAL A 296 -1.26 4.92 -22.65
N ALA A 297 -0.12 4.90 -23.36
CA ALA A 297 -0.07 4.54 -24.77
C ALA A 297 -0.56 3.09 -25.01
N ARG A 298 -0.22 2.14 -24.13
CA ARG A 298 -0.72 0.75 -24.21
C ARG A 298 -2.25 0.67 -24.19
N LEU A 299 -2.92 1.51 -23.39
CA LEU A 299 -4.37 1.54 -23.32
C LEU A 299 -5.05 2.09 -24.59
N CYS A 300 -4.30 2.65 -25.55
CA CYS A 300 -4.84 3.02 -26.85
C CYS A 300 -5.36 1.82 -27.67
N GLN A 301 -4.91 0.61 -27.30
CA GLN A 301 -5.36 -0.68 -27.85
C GLN A 301 -6.39 -1.40 -26.95
N SER A 302 -6.87 -0.77 -25.86
CA SER A 302 -7.84 -1.38 -24.93
C SER A 302 -9.09 -1.90 -25.64
N GLY A 303 -9.75 -2.94 -25.12
CA GLY A 303 -11.05 -3.41 -25.64
C GLY A 303 -12.20 -2.43 -25.37
N THR A 304 -12.07 -1.57 -24.37
CA THR A 304 -13.11 -0.62 -23.94
C THR A 304 -12.96 0.73 -24.65
N GLU A 305 -14.01 1.19 -25.33
CA GLU A 305 -13.97 2.39 -26.16
C GLU A 305 -13.65 3.66 -25.38
N GLU A 306 -14.28 3.83 -24.22
CA GLU A 306 -14.10 5.00 -23.37
C GLU A 306 -12.65 5.11 -22.86
N VAL A 307 -12.06 3.95 -22.52
CA VAL A 307 -10.65 3.86 -22.10
C VAL A 307 -9.73 4.16 -23.27
N ARG A 308 -9.95 3.55 -24.45
CA ARG A 308 -9.14 3.84 -25.65
C ARG A 308 -9.16 5.32 -26.01
N ASN A 309 -10.34 5.93 -26.01
CA ASN A 309 -10.50 7.33 -26.39
C ASN A 309 -9.81 8.26 -25.38
N ALA A 310 -9.97 8.00 -24.08
CA ALA A 310 -9.28 8.75 -23.04
C ALA A 310 -7.75 8.57 -23.11
N ALA A 311 -7.26 7.35 -23.39
CA ALA A 311 -5.84 7.05 -23.54
C ALA A 311 -5.23 7.75 -24.76
N ARG A 312 -5.92 7.75 -25.90
CA ARG A 312 -5.49 8.46 -27.12
C ARG A 312 -5.40 9.96 -26.90
N ASP A 313 -6.46 10.57 -26.39
CA ASP A 313 -6.49 12.00 -26.07
C ASP A 313 -5.39 12.38 -25.06
N THR A 314 -5.18 11.56 -24.03
CA THR A 314 -4.14 11.77 -23.02
C THR A 314 -2.74 11.66 -23.63
N THR A 315 -2.47 10.59 -24.38
CA THR A 315 -1.17 10.36 -25.04
C THR A 315 -0.82 11.52 -25.95
N LEU A 316 -1.74 11.95 -26.82
CA LEU A 316 -1.51 13.07 -27.74
C LEU A 316 -1.34 14.41 -27.01
N SER A 317 -1.96 14.59 -25.84
CA SER A 317 -1.78 15.80 -25.02
C SER A 317 -0.36 15.99 -24.49
N PHE A 318 0.47 14.94 -24.48
CA PHE A 318 1.88 15.00 -24.11
C PHE A 318 2.80 15.52 -25.23
N GLY A 319 2.23 15.98 -26.35
CA GLY A 319 2.96 16.61 -27.45
C GLY A 319 3.76 15.59 -28.27
N GLU A 320 5.00 15.95 -28.61
CA GLU A 320 5.83 15.14 -29.52
C GLU A 320 6.15 13.75 -28.96
N LYS A 321 6.53 13.68 -27.68
CA LYS A 321 6.73 12.38 -26.99
C LYS A 321 5.46 11.53 -27.04
N GLY A 322 4.31 12.18 -26.87
CA GLY A 322 2.96 11.62 -27.04
C GLY A 322 2.77 10.90 -28.36
N ARG A 323 2.95 11.64 -29.45
CA ARG A 323 2.81 11.12 -30.82
C ARG A 323 3.73 9.94 -31.09
N GLN A 324 5.00 10.05 -30.72
CA GLN A 324 5.97 8.97 -30.89
C GLN A 324 5.57 7.69 -30.13
N ALA A 325 5.07 7.83 -28.90
CA ALA A 325 4.58 6.69 -28.13
C ALA A 325 3.34 6.06 -28.76
N PHE A 326 2.40 6.88 -29.27
CA PHE A 326 1.21 6.40 -29.96
C PHE A 326 1.55 5.64 -31.25
N GLU A 327 2.41 6.20 -32.10
CA GLU A 327 2.87 5.57 -33.34
C GLU A 327 3.61 4.25 -33.09
N LYS A 328 4.38 4.17 -32.00
CA LYS A 328 5.06 2.93 -31.61
C LYS A 328 4.05 1.83 -31.28
N MET A 329 2.92 2.16 -30.66
CA MET A 329 1.87 1.18 -30.33
C MET A 329 1.07 0.78 -31.56
N ASP A 330 0.83 1.68 -32.52
CA ASP A 330 0.07 1.34 -33.74
C ASP A 330 0.81 0.34 -34.65
N ARG A 331 2.13 0.15 -34.43
CA ARG A 331 2.98 -0.80 -35.16
C ARG A 331 3.11 -2.18 -34.51
N ILE A 332 2.49 -2.39 -33.35
CA ILE A 332 2.52 -3.65 -32.56
C ILE A 332 1.15 -4.32 -32.67
#